data_AF-A0AAV0XU15-F1
#
_entry.id   AF-A0AAV0XU15-F1
#
_cell.length_a   1.000
_cell.length_b   1.000
_cell.length_c   1.000
_cell.angle_alpha   90.00
_cell.angle_beta   90.00
_cell.angle_gamma   90.00
#
_symmetry.space_group_name_H-M   'P 1'
#
loop_
_entity.id
_entity.type
_entity.pdbx_description
1 polymer ?
#
loop_
_entity_poly.entity_id
_entity_poly.type
_entity_poly.pdbx_seq_one_letter_code
_entity_poly.pdbx_strand_id
1 'polypeptide(L)'
;MFSTLIGTCAASCCKNACNFFNLLQSIYTFFSTSTSRWEILSASVKELSTTRWSAREDACRSLNNNWDRVISALKEIKNNDKQKAQTRCEAKGILKNLACFENNLMSIFWGDLLGRLML
;
A
#
# COMPACT_ATOMS: atom_id res chain seq x y z
N MET A 1 33.79 6.45 -2.55
CA MET A 1 32.50 6.95 -3.08
C MET A 1 31.42 5.85 -3.22
N PHE A 2 31.77 4.57 -3.37
CA PHE A 2 30.78 3.47 -3.44
C PHE A 2 30.12 3.10 -2.11
N SER A 3 30.79 3.27 -0.96
CA SER A 3 30.25 2.89 0.35
C SER A 3 29.10 3.80 0.83
N THR A 4 29.10 5.08 0.45
CA THR A 4 28.05 6.04 0.82
C THR A 4 26.75 5.83 0.03
N LEU A 5 26.83 5.34 -1.22
CA LEU A 5 25.67 5.10 -2.06
C LEU A 5 24.85 3.89 -1.59
N ILE A 6 25.54 2.81 -1.20
CA ILE A 6 24.90 1.60 -0.65
C ILE A 6 24.19 1.94 0.67
N GLY A 7 24.83 2.75 1.52
CA GLY A 7 24.22 3.24 2.76
C GLY A 7 22.96 4.08 2.52
N THR A 8 22.96 4.98 1.54
CA THR A 8 21.78 5.78 1.20
C THR A 8 20.67 4.96 0.57
N CYS A 9 20.97 4.02 -0.33
CA CYS A 9 19.98 3.15 -0.96
C CYS A 9 19.34 2.18 0.05
N ALA A 10 20.15 1.63 0.97
CA ALA A 10 19.63 0.79 2.05
C ALA A 10 18.73 1.61 2.99
N ALA A 11 19.14 2.81 3.38
CA ALA A 11 18.35 3.69 4.23
C ALA A 11 17.02 4.14 3.57
N SER A 12 17.05 4.48 2.27
CA SER A 12 15.85 4.85 1.53
C SER A 12 14.91 3.65 1.33
N CYS A 13 15.46 2.45 1.07
CA CYS A 13 14.68 1.22 0.94
C CYS A 13 13.95 0.89 2.27
N CYS A 14 14.66 0.98 3.39
CA CYS A 14 14.06 0.80 4.73
C CYS A 14 12.91 1.79 4.98
N LYS A 15 13.09 3.07 4.61
CA LYS A 15 12.04 4.09 4.75
C LYS A 15 10.83 3.81 3.86
N ASN A 16 11.04 3.41 2.61
CA ASN A 16 9.96 3.07 1.68
C ASN A 16 9.21 1.81 2.15
N ALA A 17 9.91 0.80 2.67
CA ALA A 17 9.31 -0.39 3.25
C ALA A 17 8.46 -0.05 4.49
N CYS A 18 8.97 0.79 5.41
CA CYS A 18 8.19 1.25 6.55
C CYS A 18 6.92 2.00 6.12
N ASN A 19 7.03 2.89 5.13
CA ASN A 19 5.87 3.61 4.59
C ASN A 19 4.84 2.67 3.97
N PHE A 20 5.29 1.64 3.25
CA PHE A 20 4.42 0.63 2.68
C PHE A 20 3.67 -0.17 3.75
N PHE A 21 4.36 -0.62 4.81
CA PHE A 21 3.68 -1.34 5.88
C PHE A 21 2.70 -0.45 6.66
N ASN A 22 3.02 0.83 6.86
CA ASN A 22 2.07 1.78 7.43
C ASN A 22 0.83 1.97 6.54
N LEU A 23 1.00 2.00 5.22
CA LEU A 23 -0.12 2.06 4.26
C LEU A 23 -0.97 0.79 4.32
N LEU A 24 -0.35 -0.40 4.36
CA LEU A 24 -1.04 -1.68 4.49
C LEU A 24 -1.86 -1.75 5.79
N GLN A 25 -1.28 -1.29 6.90
CA GLN A 25 -2.01 -1.19 8.17
C GLN A 25 -3.19 -0.21 8.06
N SER A 26 -3.00 0.93 7.40
CA SER A 26 -4.06 1.92 7.21
C SER A 26 -5.22 1.33 6.40
N ILE A 27 -4.94 0.54 5.36
CA ILE A 27 -5.97 -0.15 4.57
C ILE A 27 -6.73 -1.13 5.45
N TYR A 28 -6.02 -1.98 6.20
CA TYR A 28 -6.66 -2.95 7.09
C TYR A 28 -7.55 -2.26 8.13
N THR A 29 -7.00 -1.28 8.86
CA THR A 29 -7.74 -0.52 9.89
C THR A 29 -8.92 0.23 9.27
N PHE A 30 -8.78 0.77 8.07
CA PHE A 30 -9.88 1.43 7.37
C PHE A 30 -11.03 0.46 7.14
N PHE A 31 -10.80 -0.72 6.59
CA PHE A 31 -11.90 -1.66 6.34
C PHE A 31 -12.42 -2.32 7.63
N SER A 32 -11.55 -2.69 8.57
CA SER A 32 -11.94 -3.45 9.77
C SER A 32 -12.72 -2.63 10.81
N THR A 33 -12.58 -1.31 10.81
CA THR A 33 -13.30 -0.42 11.74
C THR A 33 -14.78 -0.23 11.38
N SER A 34 -15.29 -0.86 10.32
CA SER A 34 -16.71 -0.79 9.96
C SER A 34 -17.15 -1.99 9.15
N THR A 35 -18.14 -2.72 9.67
CA THR A 35 -18.75 -3.86 8.98
C THR A 35 -19.29 -3.46 7.60
N SER A 36 -19.93 -2.29 7.46
CA SER A 36 -20.43 -1.86 6.14
C SER A 36 -19.32 -1.64 5.11
N ARG A 37 -18.15 -1.12 5.51
CA ARG A 37 -16.99 -0.99 4.62
C ARG A 37 -16.38 -2.35 4.30
N TRP A 38 -16.36 -3.25 5.28
CA TRP A 38 -15.88 -4.62 5.10
C TRP A 38 -16.74 -5.39 4.09
N GLU A 39 -18.07 -5.23 4.15
CA GLU A 39 -18.99 -5.84 3.17
C GLU A 39 -18.76 -5.31 1.74
N ILE A 40 -18.52 -4.00 1.57
CA ILE A 40 -18.18 -3.41 0.26
C ILE A 40 -16.92 -4.04 -0.32
N LEU A 41 -15.91 -4.30 0.51
CA LEU A 41 -14.66 -4.94 0.08
C LEU A 41 -14.91 -6.37 -0.45
N SER A 42 -15.86 -7.10 0.14
CA SER A 42 -16.21 -8.49 -0.22
C SER A 42 -14.99 -9.43 -0.39
N ALA A 43 -13.94 -9.17 0.39
CA ALA A 43 -12.66 -9.86 0.32
C ALA A 43 -11.95 -9.87 1.69
N SER A 44 -10.94 -10.73 1.83
CA SER A 44 -10.16 -10.84 3.07
C SER A 44 -8.82 -10.12 2.92
N VAL A 45 -8.68 -8.97 3.61
CA VAL A 45 -7.39 -8.30 3.84
C VAL A 45 -6.89 -8.67 5.24
N LYS A 46 -5.66 -9.17 5.34
CA LYS A 46 -5.06 -9.57 6.63
C LYS A 46 -4.43 -8.37 7.36
N GLU A 47 -4.48 -8.42 8.69
CA GLU A 47 -3.77 -7.51 9.58
C GLU A 47 -2.26 -7.73 9.53
N LEU A 48 -1.49 -6.66 9.75
CA LEU A 48 -0.06 -6.77 10.02
C LEU A 48 0.16 -7.25 11.46
N SER A 49 0.61 -8.49 11.63
CA SER A 49 1.15 -8.91 12.93
C SER A 49 2.59 -8.43 13.08
N THR A 50 2.86 -7.68 14.15
CA THR A 50 4.15 -7.02 14.41
C THR A 50 5.28 -7.97 14.78
N THR A 51 4.97 -9.20 15.20
CA THR A 51 5.95 -10.12 15.82
C THR A 51 6.56 -11.17 14.88
N ARG A 52 6.09 -11.31 13.63
CA ARG A 52 6.62 -12.34 12.70
C ARG A 52 6.71 -11.85 11.25
N TRP A 53 7.87 -12.04 10.62
CA TRP A 53 8.08 -11.77 9.19
C TRP A 53 7.08 -12.52 8.29
N SER A 54 6.73 -13.76 8.65
CA SER A 54 5.71 -14.55 7.94
C SER A 54 4.33 -13.89 7.93
N ALA A 55 3.97 -13.16 8.99
CA ALA A 55 2.70 -12.43 9.00
C ALA A 55 2.72 -11.20 8.09
N ARG A 56 3.88 -10.55 7.93
CA ARG A 56 4.07 -9.47 6.96
C ARG A 56 3.95 -10.00 5.53
N GLU A 57 4.59 -11.12 5.23
CA GLU A 57 4.46 -11.81 3.94
C GLU A 57 2.99 -12.15 3.64
N ASP A 58 2.29 -12.75 4.61
CA ASP A 58 0.87 -13.10 4.49
C ASP A 58 -0.01 -11.88 4.21
N ALA A 59 0.23 -10.76 4.90
CA ALA A 59 -0.50 -9.52 4.70
C ALA A 59 -0.24 -8.92 3.32
N CYS A 60 1.02 -8.93 2.85
CA CYS A 60 1.36 -8.52 1.49
C CYS A 60 0.67 -9.40 0.44
N ARG A 61 0.73 -10.73 0.60
CA ARG A 61 0.10 -11.67 -0.34
C ARG A 61 -1.42 -11.49 -0.38
N SER A 62 -2.03 -11.31 0.79
CA SER A 62 -3.47 -11.01 0.91
C SER A 62 -3.84 -9.70 0.21
N LEU A 63 -3.05 -8.63 0.36
CA LEU A 63 -3.29 -7.38 -0.36
C LEU A 63 -3.15 -7.57 -1.88
N ASN A 64 -2.08 -8.21 -2.34
CA ASN A 64 -1.81 -8.42 -3.76
C ASN A 64 -2.92 -9.22 -4.44
N ASN A 65 -3.39 -10.29 -3.79
CA ASN A 65 -4.48 -11.12 -4.33
C ASN A 65 -5.83 -10.39 -4.41
N ASN A 66 -5.99 -9.30 -3.65
CA ASN A 66 -7.23 -8.54 -3.57
C ASN A 66 -7.06 -7.09 -4.04
N TRP A 67 -5.97 -6.77 -4.73
CA TRP A 67 -5.59 -5.39 -5.07
C TRP A 67 -6.71 -4.65 -5.81
N ASP A 68 -7.25 -5.25 -6.87
CA ASP A 68 -8.31 -4.65 -7.67
C ASP A 68 -9.60 -4.43 -6.87
N ARG A 69 -9.91 -5.35 -5.94
CA ARG A 69 -11.07 -5.24 -5.04
C ARG A 69 -10.89 -4.11 -4.04
N VAL A 70 -9.71 -4.00 -3.44
CA VAL A 70 -9.35 -2.91 -2.51
C VAL A 70 -9.47 -1.56 -3.22
N ILE A 71 -8.89 -1.43 -4.42
CA ILE A 71 -8.98 -0.20 -5.22
C ILE A 71 -10.43 0.13 -5.58
N SER A 72 -11.22 -0.87 -5.99
CA SER A 72 -12.62 -0.69 -6.37
C SER A 72 -13.47 -0.25 -5.17
N ALA A 73 -13.34 -0.92 -4.03
CA ALA A 73 -14.05 -0.58 -2.80
C ALA A 73 -13.70 0.82 -2.29
N LEU A 74 -12.42 1.21 -2.33
CA LEU A 74 -12.01 2.57 -1.97
C LEU A 74 -12.60 3.61 -2.92
N LYS A 75 -12.66 3.34 -4.23
CA LYS A 75 -13.29 4.23 -5.22
C LYS A 75 -14.79 4.38 -4.97
N GLU A 76 -15.47 3.28 -4.67
CA GLU A 76 -16.89 3.28 -4.33
C GLU A 76 -17.15 4.12 -3.08
N ILE A 77 -16.41 3.88 -1.99
CA ILE A 77 -16.57 4.63 -0.73
C ILE A 77 -16.27 6.11 -0.94
N LYS A 78 -15.21 6.45 -1.69
CA LYS A 78 -14.85 7.83 -2.02
C LYS A 78 -15.97 8.57 -2.76
N ASN A 79 -16.68 7.90 -3.66
CA ASN A 79 -17.70 8.48 -4.53
C ASN A 79 -19.13 8.35 -3.95
N ASN A 80 -19.30 7.72 -2.80
CA ASN A 80 -20.61 7.50 -2.21
C ASN A 80 -20.99 8.65 -1.27
N ASP A 81 -21.88 9.54 -1.73
CA ASP A 81 -22.31 10.71 -0.96
C ASP A 81 -23.04 10.38 0.35
N LYS A 82 -23.53 9.14 0.51
CA LYS A 82 -24.14 8.66 1.76
C LYS A 82 -23.10 8.39 2.85
N GLN A 83 -21.82 8.23 2.49
CA GLN A 83 -20.73 8.06 3.45
C GLN A 83 -20.37 9.39 4.10
N LYS A 84 -19.88 9.38 5.34
CA LYS A 84 -19.40 10.59 6.02
C LYS A 84 -18.28 11.24 5.22
N ALA A 85 -18.26 12.58 5.15
CA ALA A 85 -17.23 13.32 4.42
C ALA A 85 -15.80 12.92 4.84
N GLN A 86 -15.59 12.69 6.14
CA GLN A 86 -14.32 12.20 6.68
C GLN A 86 -13.91 10.84 6.08
N THR A 87 -14.83 9.87 6.02
CA THR A 87 -14.60 8.55 5.46
C THR A 87 -14.26 8.61 3.96
N ARG A 88 -14.93 9.48 3.21
CA ARG A 88 -14.62 9.71 1.79
C ARG A 88 -13.22 10.33 1.61
N CYS A 89 -12.87 11.30 2.44
CA CYS A 89 -11.54 11.91 2.45
C CYS A 89 -10.44 10.91 2.79
N GLU A 90 -10.67 10.04 3.78
CA GLU A 90 -9.74 9.00 4.18
C GLU A 90 -9.53 7.98 3.05
N ALA A 91 -10.62 7.49 2.42
CA ALA A 91 -10.54 6.61 1.25
C ALA A 91 -9.76 7.27 0.08
N LYS A 92 -9.99 8.57 -0.16
CA LYS A 92 -9.24 9.34 -1.16
C LYS A 92 -7.74 9.42 -0.82
N GLY A 93 -7.40 9.62 0.45
CA GLY A 93 -6.03 9.66 0.94
C GLY A 93 -5.31 8.33 0.73
N ILE A 94 -5.96 7.22 1.08
CA ILE A 94 -5.44 5.87 0.89
C ILE A 94 -5.19 5.60 -0.61
N LEU A 95 -6.14 5.92 -1.49
CA LEU A 95 -5.97 5.78 -2.94
C LEU A 95 -4.79 6.60 -3.48
N LYS A 96 -4.62 7.83 -3.01
CA LYS A 96 -3.49 8.69 -3.41
C LYS A 96 -2.15 8.08 -3.00
N ASN A 97 -2.07 7.54 -1.79
CA ASN A 97 -0.85 6.92 -1.27
C ASN A 97 -0.50 5.65 -2.04
N LEU A 98 -1.49 4.82 -2.40
CA LEU A 98 -1.29 3.64 -3.25
C LEU A 98 -0.71 4.01 -4.62
N ALA A 99 -1.30 5.00 -5.30
CA ALA A 99 -0.79 5.47 -6.59
C ALA A 99 0.62 6.07 -6.51
N CYS A 100 0.91 6.84 -5.45
CA CYS A 100 2.25 7.38 -5.21
C CYS A 100 3.28 6.25 -5.01
N PHE A 101 2.92 5.22 -4.24
CA PHE A 101 3.77 4.06 -4.02
C PHE A 101 4.03 3.28 -5.31
N GLU A 102 2.99 3.01 -6.11
CA GLU A 102 3.11 2.35 -7.41
C GLU A 102 4.03 3.13 -8.36
N ASN A 103 3.82 4.45 -8.48
CA ASN A 103 4.67 5.31 -9.31
C ASN A 103 6.13 5.30 -8.84
N ASN A 104 6.38 5.32 -7.52
CA ASN A 104 7.73 5.26 -6.98
C ASN A 104 8.41 3.92 -7.29
N LEU A 105 7.71 2.80 -7.13
CA LEU A 105 8.24 1.48 -7.49
C LEU A 105 8.55 1.39 -8.98
N MET A 106 7.64 1.89 -9.83
CA MET A 106 7.82 1.87 -11.27
C MET A 106 9.02 2.72 -11.69
N SER A 107 9.20 3.90 -11.09
CA SER A 107 10.37 4.77 -11.34
C SER A 107 11.68 4.10 -10.95
N ILE A 108 11.74 3.41 -9.80
CA ILE A 108 12.95 2.70 -9.35
C ILE A 108 13.22 1.52 -10.29
N PHE A 109 12.20 0.72 -10.59
CA PHE A 109 12.31 -0.45 -11.46
C PHE A 109 12.85 -0.08 -12.84
N TRP A 110 12.28 0.94 -13.49
CA TRP A 110 12.77 1.38 -14.81
C TRP A 110 14.14 2.05 -14.73
N GLY A 111 14.43 2.81 -13.67
CA GLY A 111 15.76 3.37 -13.47
C GLY A 111 16.84 2.29 -13.42
N ASP A 112 16.59 1.22 -12.66
CA ASP A 112 17.51 0.09 -12.53
C ASP A 112 17.58 -0.74 -13.83
N LEU A 113 16.45 -1.00 -14.48
CA LEU A 113 16.39 -1.79 -15.71
C LEU A 113 17.08 -1.07 -16.87
N LEU A 114 16.77 0.22 -17.09
CA LEU A 114 17.36 1.02 -18.16
C LEU A 114 18.86 1.22 -17.93
N GLY A 115 19.28 1.43 -16.68
CA GLY A 115 20.70 1.56 -16.34
C GLY A 115 21.51 0.29 -16.62
N ARG A 116 20.90 -0.90 -16.54
CA ARG A 116 21.53 -2.18 -16.88
C ARG A 116 21.52 -2.51 -18.36
N LEU A 117 20.55 -1.98 -19.12
CA LEU A 117 20.45 -2.18 -20.57
C LEU A 117 21.32 -1.19 -21.37
N MET A 118 21.67 -0.04 -20.77
CA MET A 118 22.56 0.97 -21.37
C MET A 118 24.05 0.79 -20.98
N LEU A 119 24.40 -0.32 -20.33
CA LEU A 119 25.78 -0.79 -20.11
C LEU A 119 26.00 -2.10 -20.87
#